data_AF-A0A842UHC0-F1
#
_entry.id   AF-A0A842UHC0-F1
#
_cell.length_a   1.000
_cell.length_b   1.000
_cell.length_c   1.000
_cell.angle_alpha   90.00
_cell.angle_beta   90.00
_cell.angle_gamma   90.00
#
_symmetry.space_group_name_H-M   'P 1'
#
loop_
_entity.id
_entity.type
_entity.pdbx_description
1 polymer ?
#
loop_
_entity_poly.entity_id
_entity_poly.type
_entity_poly.pdbx_seq_one_letter_code
_entity_poly.pdbx_strand_id
1 'polypeptide(L)'
;MKHTVVITIILILLFFVSQVVGLTIVKEYIDVEKTAEEGVTVFKELPFGQERPPVDAKISWIFIVFAVLIGTGIAFGLIRFKLWRVWKLWFFLAVWMCVTIAFAAYVNQWIALGVAVVLAGWKIFKPNSIVHNLTEMFIYAGIAAILVPIMNLFAAILMLILISVYDYWAVFRSKHMIKLAQAQSKAKVFAGLQIPYGGLKKLIETPLTKEEAKKIKAKAKKEKKKVALKKTKRRMAILGGGDMAFALLFAGTAMKYVGFPKAIIIAAIATGALAFILFYGRKDRFYPAMPFISVGCVLGYLLVAFI
;
A
#
# COMPACT_ATOMS: atom_id res chain seq x y z
N MET A 1 -2.09 4.83 -22.04
CA MET A 1 -1.79 5.40 -20.71
C MET A 1 -3.04 5.93 -20.02
N LYS A 2 -3.34 5.34 -18.86
CA LYS A 2 -4.47 5.70 -18.00
C LYS A 2 -4.26 7.02 -17.26
N HIS A 3 -3.02 7.28 -16.85
CA HIS A 3 -2.58 8.51 -16.17
C HIS A 3 -1.64 9.33 -17.08
N THR A 4 -1.32 10.56 -16.68
CA THR A 4 -0.22 11.30 -17.31
C THR A 4 1.10 10.59 -17.00
N VAL A 5 2.09 10.70 -17.89
CA VAL A 5 3.41 10.05 -17.74
C VAL A 5 4.02 10.32 -16.36
N VAL A 6 3.98 11.58 -15.92
CA VAL A 6 4.52 11.99 -14.61
C VAL A 6 3.81 11.28 -13.45
N ILE A 7 2.48 11.18 -13.47
CA ILE A 7 1.72 10.51 -12.40
C ILE A 7 1.99 9.00 -12.42
N THR A 8 2.07 8.39 -13.61
CA THR A 8 2.45 6.98 -13.74
C THR A 8 3.83 6.72 -13.13
N ILE A 9 4.83 7.54 -13.45
CA ILE A 9 6.18 7.42 -12.90
C ILE A 9 6.17 7.56 -11.37
N ILE A 10 5.45 8.55 -10.83
CA ILE A 10 5.37 8.73 -9.37
C ILE A 10 4.69 7.52 -8.70
N LEU A 11 3.63 6.95 -9.28
CA LEU A 11 3.02 5.72 -8.74
C LEU A 11 3.98 4.54 -8.73
N ILE A 12 4.71 4.34 -9.84
CA ILE A 12 5.70 3.27 -9.97
C ILE A 12 6.81 3.44 -8.92
N LEU A 13 7.32 4.67 -8.76
CA LEU A 13 8.34 4.98 -7.76
C LEU A 13 7.81 4.77 -6.34
N LEU A 14 6.62 5.27 -6.01
CA LEU A 14 6.03 5.06 -4.68
C LEU A 14 5.78 3.58 -4.38
N PHE A 15 5.35 2.80 -5.38
CA PHE A 15 5.23 1.35 -5.26
C PHE A 15 6.60 0.75 -4.94
N PHE A 16 7.62 0.99 -5.76
CA PHE A 16 8.95 0.42 -5.55
C PHE A 16 9.57 0.82 -4.19
N VAL A 17 9.50 2.10 -3.83
CA VAL A 17 10.04 2.60 -2.56
C VAL A 17 9.31 1.95 -1.39
N SER A 18 8.00 1.71 -1.48
CA SER A 18 7.27 0.98 -0.43
C SER A 18 7.75 -0.45 -0.26
N GLN A 19 8.11 -1.13 -1.36
CA GLN A 19 8.62 -2.50 -1.32
C GLN A 19 9.99 -2.50 -0.63
N VAL A 20 10.88 -1.59 -1.01
CA VAL A 20 12.20 -1.45 -0.40
C VAL A 20 12.09 -1.14 1.10
N VAL A 21 11.28 -0.15 1.50
CA VAL A 21 11.05 0.22 2.90
C VAL A 21 10.44 -0.95 3.69
N GLY A 22 9.51 -1.68 3.10
CA GLY A 22 8.93 -2.87 3.71
C GLY A 22 9.97 -3.96 3.96
N LEU A 23 10.78 -4.27 2.94
CA LEU A 23 11.84 -5.28 3.04
C LEU A 23 12.91 -4.90 4.06
N THR A 24 13.30 -3.62 4.14
CA THR A 24 14.29 -3.18 5.14
C THR A 24 13.77 -3.33 6.56
N ILE A 25 12.50 -2.97 6.81
CA ILE A 25 11.86 -3.15 8.12
C ILE A 25 11.78 -4.65 8.47
N VAL A 26 11.34 -5.50 7.55
CA VAL A 26 11.27 -6.95 7.78
C VAL A 26 12.65 -7.53 8.06
N LYS A 27 13.69 -7.06 7.37
CA LYS A 27 15.08 -7.47 7.60
C LYS A 27 15.52 -7.16 9.03
N GLU A 28 15.18 -5.99 9.56
CA GLU A 28 15.59 -5.58 10.91
C GLU A 28 14.98 -6.47 12.02
N TYR A 29 13.83 -7.07 11.72
CA TYR A 29 13.19 -8.06 12.58
C TYR A 29 13.81 -9.46 12.48
N ILE A 30 14.77 -9.71 11.58
CA ILE A 30 15.52 -10.97 11.54
C ILE A 30 16.58 -10.95 12.65
N ASP A 31 16.61 -12.01 13.46
CA ASP A 31 17.62 -12.22 14.49
C ASP A 31 18.82 -12.94 13.87
N VAL A 32 19.88 -12.19 13.57
CA VAL A 32 21.05 -12.71 12.85
C VAL A 32 21.83 -13.72 13.68
N GLU A 33 21.89 -13.53 15.00
CA GLU A 33 22.64 -14.40 15.92
C GLU A 33 21.95 -15.77 16.00
N LYS A 34 20.65 -15.78 16.31
CA LYS A 34 19.88 -17.03 16.36
C LYS A 34 19.73 -17.70 15.00
N THR A 35 19.66 -16.93 13.92
CA THR A 35 19.62 -17.48 12.56
C THR A 35 20.92 -18.20 12.19
N ALA A 36 22.07 -17.69 12.67
CA ALA A 36 23.36 -18.33 12.44
C ALA A 36 23.50 -19.64 13.23
N GLU A 37 22.89 -19.72 14.42
CA GLU A 37 22.91 -20.91 15.28
C GLU A 37 21.95 -22.01 14.81
N GLU A 38 20.72 -21.65 14.43
CA GLU A 38 19.67 -22.62 14.07
C GLU A 38 19.70 -23.01 12.58
N GLY A 39 20.42 -22.28 11.73
CA GLY A 39 20.43 -22.47 10.27
C GLY A 39 19.09 -22.14 9.58
N VAL A 40 18.12 -21.62 10.33
CA VAL A 40 16.79 -21.21 9.87
C VAL A 40 16.57 -19.76 10.27
N THR A 41 15.89 -18.97 9.43
CA THR A 41 15.63 -17.55 9.73
C THR A 41 14.74 -17.38 10.95
N VAL A 42 15.32 -16.95 12.06
CA VAL A 42 14.64 -16.62 13.31
C VAL A 42 14.31 -15.12 13.33
N PHE A 43 13.17 -14.76 13.91
CA PHE A 43 12.71 -13.38 13.99
C PHE A 43 12.64 -12.90 15.44
N LYS A 44 13.09 -11.67 15.68
CA LYS A 44 12.92 -10.96 16.95
C LYS A 44 11.44 -10.82 17.30
N GLU A 45 11.15 -10.65 18.58
CA GLU A 45 9.80 -10.38 19.09
C GLU A 45 9.25 -9.04 18.58
N LEU A 46 7.92 -8.94 18.49
CA LEU A 46 7.27 -7.67 18.16
C LEU A 46 7.29 -6.74 19.39
N PRO A 47 7.22 -5.41 19.19
CA PRO A 47 7.26 -4.46 20.30
C PRO A 47 6.17 -4.73 21.33
N PHE A 48 6.47 -4.43 22.59
CA PHE A 48 5.59 -4.67 23.76
C PHE A 48 5.26 -6.15 24.01
N GLY A 49 6.14 -7.07 23.63
CA GLY A 49 5.95 -8.51 23.88
C GLY A 49 4.76 -9.09 23.11
N GLN A 50 4.43 -8.50 21.97
CA GLN A 50 3.33 -9.01 21.14
C GLN A 50 3.75 -10.32 20.48
N GLU A 51 2.96 -11.36 20.70
CA GLU A 51 3.17 -12.63 20.02
C GLU A 51 2.60 -12.60 18.60
N ARG A 52 3.33 -13.25 17.69
CA ARG A 52 2.79 -13.53 16.35
C ARG A 52 1.79 -14.69 16.47
N PRO A 53 0.78 -14.77 15.58
CA PRO A 53 -0.16 -15.89 15.59
C PRO A 53 0.59 -17.24 15.55
N PRO A 54 0.31 -18.18 16.46
CA PRO A 54 0.99 -19.48 16.52
C PRO A 54 0.41 -20.41 15.45
N VAL A 55 0.78 -20.15 14.19
CA VAL A 55 0.26 -20.88 13.02
C VAL A 55 1.41 -21.52 12.27
N ASP A 56 1.26 -22.80 11.92
CA ASP A 56 2.20 -23.50 11.05
C ASP A 56 2.29 -22.78 9.69
N ALA A 57 3.52 -22.51 9.24
CA ALA A 57 3.79 -21.78 8.01
C ALA A 57 3.21 -22.44 6.74
N LYS A 58 2.93 -23.75 6.75
CA LYS A 58 2.27 -24.45 5.64
C LYS A 58 0.77 -24.16 5.55
N ILE A 59 0.13 -23.93 6.69
CA ILE A 59 -1.33 -23.74 6.80
C ILE A 59 -1.69 -22.25 6.96
N SER A 60 -0.70 -21.39 7.18
CA SER A 60 -0.90 -19.95 7.43
C SER A 60 -1.70 -19.23 6.34
N TRP A 61 -1.64 -19.67 5.07
CA TRP A 61 -2.48 -19.11 4.00
C TRP A 61 -3.98 -19.27 4.29
N ILE A 62 -4.42 -20.38 4.89
CA ILE A 62 -5.83 -20.62 5.25
C ILE A 62 -6.25 -19.58 6.28
N PHE A 63 -5.44 -19.42 7.32
CA PHE A 63 -5.70 -18.45 8.38
C PHE A 63 -5.79 -17.01 7.84
N ILE A 64 -4.84 -16.62 6.97
CA ILE A 64 -4.84 -15.28 6.37
C ILE A 64 -6.07 -15.07 5.47
N VAL A 65 -6.45 -16.06 4.65
CA VAL A 65 -7.66 -15.95 3.81
C VAL A 65 -8.91 -15.80 4.68
N PHE A 66 -9.08 -16.62 5.71
CA PHE A 66 -10.21 -16.50 6.63
C PHE A 66 -10.22 -15.14 7.34
N ALA A 67 -9.07 -14.66 7.83
CA ALA A 67 -8.95 -13.35 8.46
C ALA A 67 -9.33 -12.21 7.51
N VAL A 68 -8.89 -12.27 6.24
CA VAL A 68 -9.25 -11.28 5.21
C VAL A 68 -10.75 -11.33 4.90
N LEU A 69 -11.35 -12.52 4.81
CA LEU A 69 -12.79 -12.67 4.57
C LEU A 69 -13.62 -12.12 5.73
N ILE A 70 -13.24 -12.45 6.97
CA ILE A 70 -13.90 -11.94 8.19
C ILE A 70 -13.75 -10.42 8.27
N GLY A 71 -12.53 -9.89 8.12
CA GLY A 71 -12.26 -8.45 8.17
C GLY A 71 -13.03 -7.69 7.09
N THR A 72 -13.11 -8.25 5.87
CA THR A 72 -13.91 -7.69 4.78
C THR A 72 -15.39 -7.72 5.12
N GLY A 73 -15.91 -8.82 5.66
CA GLY A 73 -17.31 -8.94 6.12
C GLY A 73 -17.67 -7.91 7.19
N ILE A 74 -16.81 -7.71 8.19
CA ILE A 74 -16.98 -6.68 9.21
C ILE A 74 -16.99 -5.29 8.58
N ALA A 75 -16.06 -5.02 7.65
CA ALA A 75 -16.00 -3.74 6.96
C ALA A 75 -17.28 -3.42 6.20
N PHE A 76 -17.84 -4.42 5.51
CA PHE A 76 -19.13 -4.31 4.86
C PHE A 76 -20.27 -4.04 5.81
N GLY A 77 -20.33 -4.76 6.94
CA GLY A 77 -21.34 -4.53 7.98
C GLY A 77 -21.30 -3.08 8.46
N LEU A 78 -20.12 -2.59 8.82
CA LEU A 78 -19.93 -1.20 9.28
C LEU A 78 -20.35 -0.17 8.23
N ILE A 79 -20.05 -0.41 6.95
CA ILE A 79 -20.48 0.45 5.84
C ILE A 79 -22.01 0.40 5.66
N ARG A 80 -22.62 -0.79 5.74
CA ARG A 80 -24.07 -0.99 5.56
C ARG A 80 -24.87 -0.24 6.62
N PHE A 81 -24.41 -0.26 7.87
CA PHE A 81 -25.02 0.46 8.99
C PHE A 81 -24.56 1.93 9.13
N LYS A 82 -23.72 2.43 8.21
CA LYS A 82 -23.19 3.81 8.22
C LYS A 82 -22.50 4.18 9.55
N LEU A 83 -21.86 3.22 10.21
CA LEU A 83 -21.16 3.40 11.48
C LEU A 83 -19.79 4.06 11.27
N TRP A 84 -19.77 5.27 10.70
CA TRP A 84 -18.55 5.97 10.26
C TRP A 84 -17.58 6.27 11.40
N ARG A 85 -18.07 6.50 12.62
CA ARG A 85 -17.22 6.72 13.80
C ARG A 85 -16.45 5.47 14.18
N VAL A 86 -17.14 4.33 14.22
CA VAL A 86 -16.53 3.02 14.50
C VAL A 86 -15.51 2.67 13.42
N TRP A 87 -15.85 2.87 12.15
CA TRP A 87 -14.93 2.64 11.04
C TRP A 87 -13.65 3.49 11.14
N LYS A 88 -13.77 4.79 11.48
CA LYS A 88 -12.61 5.65 11.67
C LYS A 88 -11.75 5.26 12.87
N LEU A 89 -12.38 4.88 13.98
CA LEU A 89 -11.67 4.42 15.17
C LEU A 89 -10.92 3.12 14.90
N TRP A 90 -11.58 2.16 14.26
CA TRP A 90 -10.94 0.89 13.91
C TRP A 90 -9.78 1.09 12.93
N PHE A 91 -9.97 1.93 11.91
CA PHE A 91 -8.89 2.30 10.99
C PHE A 91 -7.74 3.03 11.71
N PHE A 92 -8.05 3.91 12.67
CA PHE A 92 -7.03 4.56 13.51
C PHE A 92 -6.18 3.53 14.25
N LEU A 93 -6.82 2.58 14.93
CA LEU A 93 -6.14 1.54 15.69
C LEU A 93 -5.26 0.67 14.78
N ALA A 94 -5.77 0.25 13.63
CA ALA A 94 -5.02 -0.55 12.67
C ALA A 94 -3.78 0.19 12.14
N VAL A 95 -3.93 1.46 11.77
CA VAL A 95 -2.82 2.31 11.32
C VAL A 95 -1.81 2.52 12.44
N TRP A 96 -2.27 2.85 13.64
CA TRP A 96 -1.42 3.08 14.79
C TRP A 96 -0.58 1.85 15.14
N MET A 97 -1.19 0.65 15.19
CA MET A 97 -0.46 -0.60 15.45
C MET A 97 0.59 -0.89 14.39
N CYS A 98 0.22 -0.85 13.10
CA CYS A 98 1.15 -1.18 12.02
C CYS A 98 2.32 -0.19 11.95
N VAL A 99 2.06 1.12 12.15
CA VAL A 99 3.11 2.14 12.16
C VAL A 99 3.99 2.00 13.40
N THR A 100 3.43 1.66 14.56
CA THR A 100 4.23 1.39 15.77
C THR A 100 5.22 0.26 15.52
N ILE A 101 4.76 -0.86 14.96
CA ILE A 101 5.61 -2.01 14.60
C ILE A 101 6.67 -1.57 13.58
N ALA A 102 6.28 -0.89 12.51
CA ALA A 102 7.24 -0.44 11.50
C ALA A 102 8.36 0.46 12.05
N PHE A 103 8.04 1.38 12.98
CA PHE A 103 9.03 2.28 13.59
C PHE A 103 9.85 1.59 14.69
N ALA A 104 9.25 0.69 15.46
CA ALA A 104 9.93 -0.03 16.55
C ALA A 104 11.10 -0.90 16.07
N ALA A 105 11.17 -1.20 14.76
CA ALA A 105 12.34 -1.80 14.14
C ALA A 105 13.62 -0.95 14.31
N TYR A 106 13.51 0.38 14.30
CA TYR A 106 14.68 1.28 14.29
C TYR A 106 14.80 2.16 15.53
N VAL A 107 13.72 2.38 16.26
CA VAL A 107 13.71 3.25 17.45
C VAL A 107 13.08 2.55 18.64
N ASN A 108 13.32 3.07 19.83
CA ASN A 108 12.71 2.56 21.06
C ASN A 108 11.18 2.48 20.93
N GLN A 109 10.59 1.36 21.38
CA GLN A 109 9.15 1.06 21.27
C GLN A 109 8.24 2.18 21.80
N TRP A 110 8.63 2.89 22.85
CA TRP A 110 7.84 4.01 23.40
C TRP A 110 7.86 5.24 22.48
N ILE A 111 9.00 5.53 21.86
CA ILE A 111 9.13 6.58 20.86
C ILE A 111 8.33 6.21 19.61
N ALA A 112 8.45 4.96 19.15
CA ALA A 112 7.68 4.43 18.02
C ALA A 112 6.16 4.58 18.27
N LEU A 113 5.69 4.23 19.47
CA LEU A 113 4.29 4.36 19.85
C LEU A 113 3.82 5.81 19.81
N GLY A 114 4.59 6.75 20.37
CA GLY A 114 4.26 8.17 20.36
C GLY A 114 4.20 8.75 18.94
N VAL A 115 5.21 8.48 18.11
CA VAL A 115 5.24 8.92 16.69
C VAL A 115 4.06 8.32 15.91
N ALA A 116 3.75 7.04 16.13
CA ALA A 116 2.67 6.37 15.44
C ALA A 116 1.28 6.95 15.81
N VAL A 117 1.04 7.34 17.07
CA VAL A 117 -0.21 8.03 17.46
C VAL A 117 -0.36 9.34 16.69
N VAL A 118 0.71 10.15 16.63
CA VAL A 118 0.70 11.44 15.93
C VAL A 118 0.44 11.25 14.44
N LEU A 119 1.12 10.31 13.78
CA LEU A 119 0.95 10.03 12.36
C LEU A 119 -0.44 9.46 12.03
N ALA A 120 -0.94 8.50 12.83
CA ALA A 120 -2.27 7.93 12.66
C ALA A 120 -3.37 8.98 12.85
N GLY A 121 -3.21 9.84 13.87
CA GLY A 121 -4.11 10.96 14.13
C GLY A 121 -4.09 11.97 12.99
N TRP A 122 -2.90 12.36 12.52
CA TRP A 122 -2.74 13.28 11.40
C TRP A 122 -3.43 12.73 10.14
N LYS A 123 -3.19 11.46 9.81
CA LYS A 123 -3.81 10.79 8.66
C LYS A 123 -5.34 10.91 8.66
N ILE A 124 -5.98 10.71 9.82
CA ILE A 124 -7.44 10.61 9.92
C ILE A 124 -8.12 11.98 10.11
N PHE A 125 -7.55 12.85 10.94
CA PHE A 125 -8.15 14.15 11.25
C PHE A 125 -7.82 15.23 10.21
N LYS A 126 -6.62 15.21 9.61
CA LYS A 126 -6.18 16.18 8.59
C LYS A 126 -5.60 15.45 7.37
N PRO A 127 -6.46 14.78 6.56
CA PRO A 127 -6.02 13.97 5.43
C PRO A 127 -5.32 14.83 4.37
N ASN A 128 -4.03 14.56 4.19
CA ASN A 128 -3.17 15.11 3.13
C ASN A 128 -2.62 13.95 2.31
N SER A 129 -2.54 14.08 0.98
CA SER A 129 -2.03 13.03 0.09
C SER A 129 -0.58 12.62 0.43
N ILE A 130 0.25 13.54 0.92
CA ILE A 130 1.64 13.25 1.32
C ILE A 130 1.66 12.37 2.58
N VAL A 131 0.99 12.83 3.65
CA VAL A 131 0.89 12.08 4.92
C VAL A 131 0.24 10.71 4.68
N HIS A 132 -0.78 10.67 3.82
CA HIS A 132 -1.43 9.44 3.41
C HIS A 132 -0.44 8.46 2.78
N ASN A 133 0.23 8.84 1.68
CA ASN A 133 1.16 7.93 1.00
C ASN A 133 2.33 7.50 1.90
N LEU A 134 2.87 8.42 2.70
CA LEU A 134 3.96 8.12 3.62
C LEU A 134 3.52 7.10 4.69
N THR A 135 2.37 7.31 5.33
CA THR A 135 1.86 6.37 6.34
C THR A 135 1.47 5.03 5.74
N GLU A 136 0.94 4.99 4.51
CA GLU A 136 0.63 3.75 3.79
C GLU A 136 1.87 2.87 3.60
N MET A 137 3.03 3.45 3.28
CA MET A 137 4.29 2.69 3.16
C MET A 137 4.64 1.95 4.47
N PHE A 138 4.52 2.63 5.60
CA PHE A 138 4.79 2.03 6.92
C PHE A 138 3.71 1.03 7.35
N ILE A 139 2.45 1.23 6.96
CA ILE A 139 1.38 0.26 7.25
C ILE A 139 1.68 -1.07 6.57
N TYR A 140 2.03 -1.07 5.28
CA TYR A 140 2.38 -2.31 4.58
C TYR A 140 3.63 -2.97 5.15
N ALA A 141 4.63 -2.18 5.55
CA ALA A 141 5.80 -2.69 6.24
C ALA A 141 5.46 -3.35 7.59
N GLY A 142 4.59 -2.74 8.39
CA GLY A 142 4.11 -3.31 9.66
C GLY A 142 3.34 -4.61 9.45
N ILE A 143 2.47 -4.67 8.44
CA ILE A 143 1.77 -5.90 8.05
C ILE A 143 2.78 -6.99 7.66
N ALA A 144 3.80 -6.64 6.87
CA ALA A 144 4.83 -7.58 6.46
C ALA A 144 5.66 -8.09 7.64
N ALA A 145 6.01 -7.24 8.60
CA ALA A 145 6.74 -7.64 9.82
C ALA A 145 5.96 -8.66 10.69
N ILE A 146 4.63 -8.60 10.66
CA ILE A 146 3.77 -9.57 11.36
C ILE A 146 3.65 -10.88 10.56
N LEU A 147 3.38 -10.80 9.25
CA LEU A 147 2.95 -11.95 8.46
C LEU A 147 4.09 -12.71 7.77
N VAL A 148 5.17 -12.05 7.35
CA VAL A 148 6.32 -12.73 6.69
C VAL A 148 6.93 -13.85 7.54
N PRO A 149 7.11 -13.68 8.86
CA PRO A 149 7.68 -14.74 9.70
C PRO A 149 6.85 -16.02 9.70
N ILE A 150 5.51 -15.91 9.69
CA ILE A 150 4.57 -17.03 9.74
C ILE A 150 4.23 -17.62 8.36
N MET A 151 4.78 -17.09 7.27
CA MET A 151 4.51 -17.57 5.91
C MET A 151 5.69 -18.34 5.35
N ASN A 152 5.47 -19.46 4.66
CA ASN A 152 6.51 -20.05 3.81
C ASN A 152 6.30 -19.67 2.34
N LEU A 153 7.28 -19.96 1.50
CA LEU A 153 7.22 -19.60 0.09
C LEU A 153 6.00 -20.22 -0.62
N PHE A 154 5.66 -21.46 -0.29
CA PHE A 154 4.47 -22.14 -0.84
C PHE A 154 3.18 -21.39 -0.50
N ALA A 155 2.98 -21.02 0.76
CA ALA A 155 1.85 -20.24 1.23
C ALA A 155 1.81 -18.86 0.53
N ALA A 156 2.96 -18.21 0.34
CA ALA A 156 3.03 -16.94 -0.38
C ALA A 156 2.62 -17.05 -1.86
N ILE A 157 3.09 -18.08 -2.57
CA ILE A 157 2.69 -18.37 -3.97
C ILE A 157 1.18 -18.63 -4.03
N LEU A 158 0.67 -19.49 -3.15
CA LEU A 158 -0.75 -19.84 -3.13
C LEU A 158 -1.62 -18.62 -2.82
N MET A 159 -1.21 -17.77 -1.87
CA MET A 159 -1.87 -16.49 -1.58
C MET A 159 -1.90 -15.56 -2.79
N LEU A 160 -0.80 -15.43 -3.54
CA LEU A 160 -0.76 -14.62 -4.76
C LEU A 160 -1.73 -15.15 -5.82
N ILE A 161 -1.79 -16.47 -6.01
CA ILE A 161 -2.73 -17.09 -6.95
C ILE A 161 -4.17 -16.80 -6.54
N LEU A 162 -4.53 -17.06 -5.28
CA LEU A 162 -5.88 -16.86 -4.76
C LEU A 162 -6.33 -15.39 -4.87
N ILE A 163 -5.48 -14.45 -4.44
CA ILE A 163 -5.81 -13.02 -4.51
C ILE A 163 -5.86 -12.52 -5.96
N SER A 164 -5.02 -13.05 -6.85
CA SER A 164 -5.08 -12.71 -8.28
C SER A 164 -6.37 -13.17 -8.94
N VAL A 165 -6.80 -14.39 -8.66
CA VAL A 165 -8.09 -14.92 -9.15
C VAL A 165 -9.24 -14.10 -8.58
N TYR A 166 -9.19 -13.77 -7.28
CA TYR A 166 -10.17 -12.89 -6.64
C TYR A 166 -10.22 -11.51 -7.29
N ASP A 167 -9.09 -10.83 -7.48
CA ASP A 167 -9.02 -9.48 -8.07
C ASP A 167 -9.56 -9.49 -9.52
N TYR A 168 -9.16 -10.46 -10.33
CA TYR A 168 -9.68 -10.63 -11.69
C TYR A 168 -11.21 -10.77 -11.70
N TRP A 169 -11.75 -11.67 -10.86
CA TRP A 169 -13.19 -11.86 -10.74
C TRP A 169 -13.90 -10.62 -10.19
N ALA A 170 -13.32 -9.97 -9.18
CA ALA A 170 -13.89 -8.82 -8.50
C ALA A 170 -13.95 -7.58 -9.40
N VAL A 171 -12.98 -7.41 -10.30
CA VAL A 171 -12.93 -6.30 -11.25
C VAL A 171 -13.90 -6.52 -12.42
N PHE A 172 -13.90 -7.71 -13.04
CA PHE A 172 -14.67 -7.93 -14.26
C PHE A 172 -16.10 -8.39 -14.04
N ARG A 173 -16.35 -9.28 -13.05
CA ARG A 173 -17.68 -9.85 -12.81
C ARG A 173 -18.46 -9.01 -11.80
N SER A 174 -17.99 -8.93 -10.56
CA SER A 174 -18.79 -8.34 -9.47
C SER A 174 -18.72 -6.81 -9.41
N LYS A 175 -17.65 -6.21 -9.93
CA LYS A 175 -17.30 -4.77 -9.82
C LYS A 175 -17.31 -4.28 -8.37
N HIS A 176 -17.19 -5.19 -7.40
CA HIS A 176 -17.39 -4.91 -6.00
C HIS A 176 -16.25 -4.06 -5.43
N MET A 177 -15.02 -4.42 -5.77
CA MET A 177 -13.80 -3.69 -5.40
C MET A 177 -13.83 -2.23 -5.86
N ILE A 178 -14.46 -1.95 -7.01
CA ILE A 178 -14.63 -0.58 -7.52
C ILE A 178 -15.60 0.22 -6.63
N LYS A 179 -16.70 -0.40 -6.16
CA LYS A 179 -17.68 0.23 -5.27
C LYS A 179 -17.05 0.54 -3.90
N LEU A 180 -16.25 -0.38 -3.34
CA LEU A 180 -15.51 -0.15 -2.09
C LEU A 180 -14.53 1.00 -2.21
N ALA A 181 -13.69 1.01 -3.24
CA ALA A 181 -12.71 2.08 -3.44
C ALA A 181 -13.40 3.46 -3.54
N GLN A 182 -14.55 3.52 -4.22
CA GLN A 182 -15.37 4.74 -4.28
C GLN A 182 -15.96 5.13 -2.92
N ALA A 183 -16.44 4.17 -2.12
CA ALA A 183 -16.99 4.41 -0.79
C ALA A 183 -15.91 4.88 0.20
N GLN A 184 -14.77 4.21 0.24
CA GLN A 184 -13.64 4.56 1.09
C GLN A 184 -13.03 5.92 0.73
N SER A 185 -12.94 6.24 -0.57
CA SER A 185 -12.48 7.55 -1.03
C SER A 185 -13.43 8.68 -0.59
N LYS A 186 -14.75 8.45 -0.63
CA LYS A 186 -15.74 9.40 -0.09
C LYS A 186 -15.59 9.58 1.42
N ALA A 187 -15.31 8.50 2.15
CA ALA A 187 -15.12 8.52 3.59
C ALA A 187 -13.71 8.98 4.04
N LYS A 188 -12.80 9.28 3.10
CA LYS A 188 -11.40 9.70 3.33
C LYS A 188 -10.57 8.69 4.15
N VAL A 189 -10.82 7.40 3.95
CA VAL A 189 -10.25 6.26 4.70
C VAL A 189 -9.83 5.15 3.73
N PHE A 190 -9.36 5.54 2.55
CA PHE A 190 -8.94 4.61 1.52
C PHE A 190 -7.57 4.03 1.86
N ALA A 191 -7.45 2.70 1.82
CA ALA A 191 -6.17 2.01 1.97
C ALA A 191 -5.54 1.81 0.58
N GLY A 192 -4.35 2.37 0.38
CA GLY A 192 -3.62 2.40 -0.89
C GLY A 192 -3.13 3.80 -1.26
N LEU A 193 -2.31 3.92 -2.30
CA LEU A 193 -1.68 5.19 -2.66
C LEU A 193 -2.65 6.14 -3.37
N GLN A 194 -2.50 7.44 -3.13
CA GLN A 194 -3.32 8.50 -3.71
C GLN A 194 -2.50 9.68 -4.19
N ILE A 195 -2.65 10.06 -5.47
CA ILE A 195 -1.97 11.23 -6.06
C ILE A 195 -3.00 12.18 -6.66
N PRO A 196 -3.08 13.45 -6.20
CA PRO A 196 -3.98 14.43 -6.78
C PRO A 196 -3.41 15.00 -8.09
N TYR A 197 -4.17 14.94 -9.18
CA TYR A 197 -3.72 15.48 -10.47
C TYR A 197 -3.44 16.99 -10.46
N GLY A 198 -4.10 17.75 -9.58
CA GLY A 198 -3.97 19.21 -9.49
C GLY A 198 -2.90 19.72 -8.52
N GLY A 199 -2.33 18.86 -7.66
CA GLY A 199 -1.29 19.26 -6.71
C GLY A 199 0.04 19.54 -7.40
N LEU A 200 0.34 18.80 -8.48
CA LEU A 200 1.60 18.89 -9.20
C LEU A 200 1.77 20.20 -9.98
N LYS A 201 0.66 20.77 -10.47
CA LYS A 201 0.68 22.05 -11.20
C LYS A 201 1.24 23.19 -10.33
N LYS A 202 0.97 23.15 -9.02
CA LYS A 202 1.49 24.10 -8.03
C LYS A 202 2.99 23.96 -7.72
N LEU A 203 3.58 22.78 -7.98
CA LEU A 203 5.00 22.52 -7.75
C LEU A 203 5.86 22.86 -8.97
N ILE A 204 5.26 22.87 -10.16
CA ILE A 204 5.91 23.12 -11.45
C ILE A 204 5.71 24.58 -11.90
N GLU A 205 4.62 25.24 -11.48
CA GLU A 205 4.43 26.68 -11.73
C GLU A 205 5.41 27.50 -10.88
N THR A 206 6.51 27.93 -11.49
CA THR A 206 7.40 28.99 -10.98
C THR A 206 6.57 30.20 -10.55
N PRO A 207 6.90 30.86 -9.42
CA PRO A 207 6.09 31.98 -8.93
C PRO A 207 6.13 33.12 -9.97
N LEU A 208 5.01 33.31 -10.66
CA LEU A 208 4.77 34.44 -11.55
C LEU A 208 5.05 35.75 -10.81
N THR A 209 5.79 36.63 -11.47
CA THR A 209 6.11 37.98 -11.02
C THR A 209 4.82 38.76 -10.69
N LYS A 210 4.85 39.57 -9.63
CA LYS A 210 3.67 40.28 -9.07
C LYS A 210 2.88 41.10 -10.11
N GLU A 211 3.52 41.52 -11.20
CA GLU A 211 2.91 42.30 -12.28
C GLU A 211 2.06 41.45 -13.26
N GLU A 212 2.47 40.21 -13.55
CA GLU A 212 1.74 39.29 -14.44
C GLU A 212 0.47 38.76 -13.75
N ALA A 213 0.53 38.54 -12.44
CA ALA A 213 -0.60 38.13 -11.61
C ALA A 213 -1.73 39.18 -11.56
N LYS A 214 -1.42 40.47 -11.71
CA LYS A 214 -2.41 41.57 -11.71
C LYS A 214 -3.20 41.59 -13.03
N LYS A 215 -2.53 41.41 -14.17
CA LYS A 215 -3.16 41.39 -15.50
C LYS A 215 -4.07 40.16 -15.70
N ILE A 216 -3.68 39.00 -15.14
CA ILE A 216 -4.48 37.77 -15.21
C ILE A 216 -5.74 37.85 -14.30
N LYS A 217 -5.65 38.47 -13.12
CA LYS A 217 -6.79 38.65 -12.19
C LYS A 217 -7.91 39.52 -12.77
N ALA A 218 -7.57 40.51 -13.60
CA ALA A 218 -8.55 41.38 -14.26
C ALA A 218 -9.34 40.64 -15.36
N LYS A 219 -8.70 39.80 -16.16
CA LYS A 219 -9.37 38.96 -17.18
C LYS A 219 -10.19 37.82 -16.55
N ALA A 220 -9.66 37.16 -15.51
CA ALA A 220 -10.33 36.05 -14.83
C ALA A 220 -11.62 36.46 -14.09
N LYS A 221 -11.79 37.74 -13.70
CA LYS A 221 -12.99 38.21 -12.99
C LYS A 221 -14.23 38.24 -13.90
N LYS A 222 -14.05 38.40 -15.22
CA LYS A 222 -15.14 38.34 -16.22
C LYS A 222 -15.56 36.90 -16.57
N GLU A 223 -14.64 35.93 -16.56
CA GLU A 223 -14.95 34.52 -16.86
C GLU A 223 -15.43 33.71 -15.64
N LYS A 224 -15.02 34.09 -14.42
CA LYS A 224 -15.35 33.38 -13.17
C LYS A 224 -16.85 33.23 -12.89
N LYS A 225 -17.71 34.09 -13.44
CA LYS A 225 -19.16 34.03 -13.20
C LYS A 225 -19.84 32.88 -13.98
N LYS A 226 -19.25 32.36 -15.07
CA LYS A 226 -19.77 31.21 -15.82
C LYS A 226 -19.15 29.87 -15.40
N VAL A 227 -17.96 29.86 -14.80
CA VAL A 227 -17.22 28.63 -14.43
C VAL A 227 -17.55 28.15 -13.00
N ALA A 228 -18.10 29.00 -12.14
CA ALA A 228 -18.37 28.71 -10.72
C ALA A 228 -19.34 27.53 -10.45
N LEU A 229 -20.05 27.02 -11.45
CA LEU A 229 -20.98 25.89 -11.32
C LEU A 229 -20.36 24.51 -11.64
N LYS A 230 -19.15 24.43 -12.20
CA LYS A 230 -18.49 23.14 -12.47
C LYS A 230 -17.58 22.78 -11.29
N LYS A 231 -18.18 22.26 -10.22
CA LYS A 231 -17.52 21.65 -9.05
C LYS A 231 -16.36 20.78 -9.54
N THR A 232 -15.12 21.29 -9.49
CA THR A 232 -13.93 20.56 -9.95
C THR A 232 -13.70 19.41 -9.00
N LYS A 233 -14.34 18.27 -9.28
CA LYS A 233 -14.11 16.99 -8.61
C LYS A 233 -12.64 16.68 -8.87
N ARG A 234 -11.76 17.01 -7.91
CA ARG A 234 -10.31 16.77 -7.99
C ARG A 234 -10.13 15.30 -8.34
N ARG A 235 -9.78 15.01 -9.60
CA ARG A 235 -9.44 13.65 -10.01
C ARG A 235 -8.23 13.24 -9.17
N MET A 236 -8.22 12.02 -8.67
CA MET A 236 -7.10 11.41 -7.96
C MET A 236 -6.70 10.14 -8.71
N ALA A 237 -5.41 9.91 -8.87
CA ALA A 237 -4.89 8.61 -9.26
C ALA A 237 -4.79 7.76 -7.99
N ILE A 238 -5.20 6.51 -8.09
CA ILE A 238 -5.33 5.61 -6.95
C ILE A 238 -4.70 4.27 -7.35
N LEU A 239 -3.88 3.71 -6.46
CA LEU A 239 -3.34 2.36 -6.54
C LEU A 239 -3.83 1.56 -5.32
N GLY A 240 -4.13 0.28 -5.51
CA GLY A 240 -4.69 -0.57 -4.46
C GLY A 240 -3.69 -0.84 -3.34
N GLY A 241 -4.16 -0.88 -2.09
CA GLY A 241 -3.33 -1.28 -0.97
C GLY A 241 -2.98 -2.77 -0.95
N GLY A 242 -3.88 -3.62 -1.44
CA GLY A 242 -3.63 -5.05 -1.60
C GLY A 242 -2.44 -5.33 -2.54
N ASP A 243 -2.38 -4.60 -3.66
CA ASP A 243 -1.28 -4.67 -4.65
C ASP A 243 0.09 -4.46 -3.98
N MET A 244 0.15 -3.53 -3.03
CA MET A 244 1.37 -3.18 -2.29
C MET A 244 1.70 -4.25 -1.24
N ALA A 245 0.68 -4.65 -0.46
CA ALA A 245 0.83 -5.57 0.66
C ALA A 245 1.25 -6.97 0.18
N PHE A 246 0.53 -7.55 -0.78
CA PHE A 246 0.78 -8.93 -1.21
C PHE A 246 2.08 -9.08 -2.00
N ALA A 247 2.46 -8.07 -2.80
CA ALA A 247 3.79 -8.04 -3.42
C ALA A 247 4.91 -8.06 -2.36
N LEU A 248 4.74 -7.24 -1.31
CA LEU A 248 5.71 -7.13 -0.22
C LEU A 248 5.76 -8.41 0.62
N LEU A 249 4.61 -9.02 0.92
CA LEU A 249 4.53 -10.29 1.64
C LEU A 249 5.27 -11.39 0.88
N PHE A 250 5.10 -11.46 -0.44
CA PHE A 250 5.82 -12.43 -1.26
C PHE A 250 7.32 -12.16 -1.26
N ALA A 251 7.75 -10.93 -1.58
CA ALA A 251 9.16 -10.58 -1.63
C ALA A 251 9.85 -10.76 -0.26
N GLY A 252 9.17 -10.39 0.83
CA GLY A 252 9.65 -10.59 2.19
C GLY A 252 9.72 -12.05 2.59
N THR A 253 8.77 -12.88 2.16
CA THR A 253 8.81 -14.33 2.40
C THR A 253 9.93 -14.99 1.60
N ALA A 254 10.12 -14.60 0.34
CA ALA A 254 11.22 -15.05 -0.50
C ALA A 254 12.59 -14.64 0.06
N MET A 255 12.69 -13.44 0.65
CA MET A 255 13.90 -12.93 1.28
C MET A 255 14.50 -13.88 2.33
N LYS A 256 13.67 -14.68 3.00
CA LYS A 256 14.12 -15.69 3.97
C LYS A 256 14.99 -16.79 3.35
N TYR A 257 14.81 -17.03 2.05
CA TYR A 257 15.49 -18.08 1.30
C TYR A 257 16.60 -17.52 0.41
N VAL A 258 16.34 -16.39 -0.25
CA VAL A 258 17.27 -15.81 -1.24
C VAL A 258 18.09 -14.64 -0.69
N GLY A 259 17.75 -14.11 0.48
CA GLY A 259 18.41 -12.95 1.08
C GLY A 259 17.89 -11.59 0.57
N PHE A 260 18.31 -10.53 1.26
CA PHE A 260 17.81 -9.16 1.05
C PHE A 260 18.09 -8.57 -0.35
N PRO A 261 19.33 -8.63 -0.90
CA PRO A 261 19.60 -8.03 -2.21
C PRO A 261 18.77 -8.66 -3.33
N LYS A 262 18.66 -9.99 -3.28
CA LYS A 262 17.87 -10.80 -4.20
C LYS A 262 16.36 -10.51 -4.08
N ALA A 263 15.85 -10.27 -2.88
CA ALA A 263 14.47 -9.84 -2.67
C ALA A 263 14.14 -8.46 -3.28
N ILE A 264 15.10 -7.53 -3.34
CA ILE A 264 14.92 -6.24 -4.04
C ILE A 264 14.72 -6.45 -5.55
N ILE A 265 15.42 -7.42 -6.14
CA ILE A 265 15.25 -7.76 -7.57
C ILE A 265 13.83 -8.27 -7.83
N ILE A 266 13.28 -9.11 -6.94
CA ILE A 266 11.89 -9.56 -7.00
C ILE A 266 10.93 -8.36 -6.98
N ALA A 267 11.13 -7.43 -6.05
CA ALA A 267 10.33 -6.21 -5.95
C ALA A 267 10.44 -5.32 -7.20
N ALA A 268 11.63 -5.23 -7.80
CA ALA A 268 11.86 -4.47 -9.04
C ALA A 268 11.12 -5.09 -10.23
N ILE A 269 11.12 -6.42 -10.36
CA ILE A 269 10.40 -7.11 -11.44
C ILE A 269 8.89 -7.00 -11.25
N ALA A 270 8.38 -7.14 -10.02
CA ALA A 270 6.97 -6.88 -9.71
C ALA A 270 6.57 -5.43 -10.03
N THR A 271 7.44 -4.46 -9.74
CA THR A 271 7.27 -3.05 -10.12
C THR A 271 7.22 -2.88 -11.64
N GLY A 272 8.07 -3.58 -12.38
CA GLY A 272 8.05 -3.60 -13.85
C GLY A 272 6.74 -4.14 -14.41
N ALA A 273 6.19 -5.21 -13.82
CA ALA A 273 4.89 -5.74 -14.19
C ALA A 273 3.75 -4.74 -13.94
N LEU A 274 3.78 -4.02 -12.81
CA LEU A 274 2.85 -2.91 -12.55
C LEU A 274 3.03 -1.78 -13.57
N ALA A 275 4.26 -1.40 -13.88
CA ALA A 275 4.57 -0.35 -14.85
C ALA A 275 3.96 -0.68 -16.21
N PHE A 276 4.12 -1.93 -16.68
CA PHE A 276 3.52 -2.42 -17.92
C PHE A 276 2.01 -2.15 -17.96
N ILE A 277 1.26 -2.52 -16.91
CA ILE A 277 -0.19 -2.27 -16.86
C ILE A 277 -0.50 -0.76 -16.87
N LEU A 278 0.26 0.05 -16.14
CA LEU A 278 -0.03 1.50 -16.04
C LEU A 278 0.25 2.25 -17.35
N PHE A 279 1.25 1.82 -18.12
CA PHE A 279 1.55 2.36 -19.44
C PHE A 279 0.52 1.92 -20.49
N TYR A 280 0.25 0.62 -20.57
CA TYR A 280 -0.66 0.03 -21.57
C TYR A 280 -2.15 0.15 -21.21
N GLY A 281 -2.47 0.49 -19.96
CA GLY A 281 -3.83 0.69 -19.49
C GLY A 281 -4.57 1.77 -20.28
N ARG A 282 -5.79 1.45 -20.72
CA ARG A 282 -6.69 2.40 -21.38
C ARG A 282 -7.35 3.33 -20.34
N LYS A 283 -7.66 4.56 -20.76
CA LYS A 283 -8.43 5.52 -19.95
C LYS A 283 -9.83 4.95 -19.67
N ASP A 284 -10.37 5.25 -18.49
CA ASP A 284 -11.72 4.88 -18.04
C ASP A 284 -12.02 3.38 -17.85
N ARG A 285 -10.98 2.53 -17.84
CA ARG A 285 -11.08 1.10 -17.49
C ARG A 285 -10.34 0.81 -16.17
N PHE A 286 -10.93 -0.05 -15.36
CA PHE A 286 -10.26 -0.68 -14.22
C PHE A 286 -9.65 -2.00 -14.70
N TYR A 287 -8.41 -2.25 -14.31
CA TYR A 287 -7.67 -3.47 -14.63
C TYR A 287 -7.31 -4.14 -13.31
N PRO A 288 -7.44 -5.47 -13.20
CA PRO A 288 -6.93 -6.20 -12.05
C PRO A 288 -5.40 -6.17 -12.11
N ALA A 289 -4.77 -5.56 -11.11
CA ALA A 289 -3.32 -5.40 -11.08
C ALA A 289 -2.63 -6.64 -10.52
N MET A 290 -3.27 -7.31 -9.56
CA MET A 290 -2.70 -8.46 -8.85
C MET A 290 -2.27 -9.60 -9.76
N PRO A 291 -3.02 -10.02 -10.80
CA PRO A 291 -2.57 -11.10 -11.69
C PRO A 291 -1.20 -10.83 -12.31
N PHE A 292 -0.96 -9.60 -12.78
CA PHE A 292 0.30 -9.22 -13.41
C PHE A 292 1.41 -9.05 -12.38
N ILE A 293 1.11 -8.41 -11.23
CA ILE A 293 2.07 -8.26 -10.13
C ILE A 293 2.52 -9.64 -9.64
N SER A 294 1.59 -10.58 -9.47
CA SER A 294 1.88 -11.95 -9.04
C SER A 294 2.78 -12.68 -10.03
N VAL A 295 2.52 -12.55 -11.33
CA VAL A 295 3.42 -13.08 -12.37
C VAL A 295 4.80 -12.43 -12.26
N GLY A 296 4.87 -11.11 -12.06
CA GLY A 296 6.13 -10.41 -11.84
C GLY A 296 6.89 -10.90 -10.60
N CYS A 297 6.20 -11.11 -9.48
CA CYS A 297 6.75 -11.67 -8.26
C CYS A 297 7.33 -13.08 -8.49
N VAL A 298 6.56 -13.99 -9.11
CA VAL A 298 7.00 -15.36 -9.37
C VAL A 298 8.14 -15.41 -10.37
N LEU A 299 8.06 -14.66 -11.47
CA LEU A 299 9.16 -14.56 -12.45
C LEU A 299 10.41 -13.97 -11.82
N GLY A 300 10.26 -12.96 -10.96
CA GLY A 300 11.39 -12.38 -10.24
C GLY A 300 12.04 -13.37 -9.29
N TYR A 301 11.24 -14.17 -8.58
CA TYR A 301 11.77 -15.24 -7.73
C TYR A 301 12.51 -16.31 -8.55
N LEU A 302 11.93 -16.75 -9.67
CA LEU A 302 12.58 -17.72 -10.56
C LEU A 302 13.91 -17.19 -11.09
N LEU A 303 13.95 -15.96 -11.61
CA LEU A 303 15.17 -15.33 -12.11
C LEU A 303 16.27 -15.30 -11.04
N VAL A 304 15.89 -14.92 -9.82
CA VAL A 304 16.78 -14.83 -8.67
C VAL A 304 17.22 -16.19 -8.14
N ALA A 305 16.47 -17.25 -8.41
CA ALA A 305 16.85 -18.62 -8.06
C ALA A 305 17.92 -19.20 -9.02
N PHE A 306 18.06 -18.64 -10.22
CA PHE A 306 19.07 -19.04 -11.22
C PHE A 306 20.38 -18.24 -11.15
N ILE A 307 20.41 -17.15 -10.38
CA ILE A 307 21.58 -16.28 -10.14
C ILE A 307 22.01 -16.48 -8.68
#